data_AF-A0A4S4C1B0-F1
#
_entry.id   AF-A0A4S4C1B0-F1
#
_cell.length_a   1.000
_cell.length_b   1.000
_cell.length_c   1.000
_cell.angle_alpha   90.00
_cell.angle_beta   90.00
_cell.angle_gamma   90.00
#
_symmetry.space_group_name_H-M   'P 1'
#
loop_
_entity.id
_entity.type
_entity.pdbx_description
1 polymer ?
#
loop_
_entity_poly.entity_id
_entity_poly.type
_entity_poly.pdbx_seq_one_letter_code
_entity_poly.pdbx_strand_id
1 'polypeptide(L)'
;MKKLISVRLASNIIITINTLALLMHVLILLKIVPHDFVWGGRLKSEADLIIFEIISIVVQILFISIIAIKAGYVFKGKLKRTVNVGTWVMFGVMVLNTIGNLASSSALETLVMTPLTILLALLVFRLAIEK
;
A
#
# COMPACT_ATOMS: atom_id res chain seq x y z
N MET A 1 21.21 -0.83 -6.61
CA MET A 1 19.84 -0.27 -6.74
C MET A 1 19.77 1.14 -7.32
N LYS A 2 20.64 2.11 -6.96
CA LYS A 2 20.60 3.48 -7.51
C LYS A 2 20.65 3.57 -9.06
N LYS A 3 21.28 2.59 -9.72
CA LYS A 3 21.39 2.50 -11.19
C LYS A 3 20.21 1.79 -11.90
N LEU A 4 19.34 1.07 -11.17
CA LEU A 4 18.30 0.23 -11.80
C LEU A 4 16.91 0.87 -11.78
N ILE A 5 16.52 1.56 -10.70
CA ILE A 5 15.20 2.21 -10.57
C ILE A 5 15.38 3.61 -9.99
N SER A 6 14.97 4.64 -10.74
CA SER A 6 15.03 6.03 -10.28
C SER A 6 14.03 6.28 -9.14
N VAL A 7 14.29 7.26 -8.27
CA VAL A 7 13.39 7.65 -7.16
C VAL A 7 12.01 7.93 -7.73
N ARG A 8 11.96 8.71 -8.82
CA ARG A 8 10.72 9.12 -9.46
C ARG A 8 9.94 7.96 -10.05
N LEU A 9 10.62 7.01 -10.68
CA LEU A 9 9.99 5.81 -11.21
C LEU A 9 9.42 4.95 -10.08
N ALA A 10 10.20 4.70 -9.02
CA ALA A 10 9.73 3.96 -7.86
C ALA A 10 8.51 4.62 -7.21
N SER A 11 8.55 5.94 -6.99
CA SER A 11 7.42 6.70 -6.45
C SER A 11 6.18 6.60 -7.33
N ASN A 12 6.32 6.72 -8.65
CA ASN A 12 5.19 6.61 -9.56
C ASN A 12 4.57 5.21 -9.54
N ILE A 13 5.40 4.15 -9.56
CA ILE A 13 4.90 2.78 -9.49
C ILE A 13 4.14 2.55 -8.18
N ILE A 14 4.70 2.98 -7.05
CA ILE A 14 4.04 2.86 -5.75
C ILE A 14 2.70 3.63 -5.77
N ILE A 15 2.70 4.91 -6.16
CA ILE A 15 1.47 5.72 -6.21
C ILE A 15 0.42 5.09 -7.11
N THR A 16 0.78 4.58 -8.29
CA THR A 16 -0.15 3.93 -9.22
C THR A 16 -0.77 2.69 -8.59
N ILE A 17 0.04 1.78 -8.03
CA ILE A 17 -0.47 0.56 -7.39
C ILE A 17 -1.37 0.92 -6.20
N ASN A 18 -0.95 1.86 -5.36
CA ASN A 18 -1.70 2.27 -4.17
C ASN A 18 -3.01 2.98 -4.56
N THR A 19 -3.04 3.74 -5.65
CA THR A 19 -4.27 4.34 -6.20
C THR A 19 -5.22 3.29 -6.75
N LEU A 20 -4.72 2.28 -7.46
CA LEU A 20 -5.54 1.17 -7.95
C LEU A 20 -6.14 0.37 -6.78
N ALA A 21 -5.36 0.12 -5.73
CA ALA A 21 -5.85 -0.51 -4.51
C ALA A 21 -6.91 0.35 -3.81
N LEU A 22 -6.71 1.67 -3.73
CA LEU A 22 -7.70 2.60 -3.18
C LEU A 22 -9.03 2.54 -3.94
N LEU A 23 -8.98 2.54 -5.27
CA LEU A 23 -10.17 2.40 -6.10
C LEU A 23 -10.88 1.06 -5.87
N MET A 24 -10.11 -0.02 -5.72
CA MET A 24 -10.65 -1.34 -5.40
C MET A 24 -11.42 -1.33 -4.06
N HIS A 25 -10.87 -0.75 -2.99
CA HIS A 25 -11.56 -0.61 -1.70
C HIS A 25 -12.86 0.21 -1.82
N VAL A 26 -12.86 1.28 -2.61
CA VAL A 26 -14.08 2.07 -2.88
C VAL A 26 -15.11 1.22 -3.62
N LEU A 27 -14.71 0.43 -4.61
CA LEU A 27 -15.63 -0.45 -5.35
C LEU A 27 -16.20 -1.58 -4.49
N ILE A 28 -15.44 -2.08 -3.50
CA ILE A 28 -15.93 -3.05 -2.49
C ILE A 28 -17.01 -2.39 -1.62
N LEU A 29 -16.78 -1.17 -1.14
CA LEU A 29 -17.79 -0.42 -0.37
C LEU A 29 -19.08 -0.17 -1.17
N LEU A 30 -18.94 0.08 -2.48
CA LEU A 30 -20.07 0.23 -3.40
C LEU A 30 -20.74 -1.11 -3.76
N LYS A 31 -20.27 -2.24 -3.20
CA LYS A 31 -20.76 -3.59 -3.48
C LYS A 31 -20.67 -3.99 -4.97
N ILE A 32 -19.81 -3.32 -5.74
CA ILE A 32 -19.54 -3.64 -7.15
C ILE A 32 -18.56 -4.82 -7.25
N VAL A 33 -17.58 -4.85 -6.35
CA VAL A 33 -16.58 -5.92 -6.25
C VAL A 33 -16.87 -6.76 -5.00
N PRO A 34 -16.83 -8.11 -5.11
CA PRO A 34 -16.96 -9.01 -3.96
C PRO A 34 -15.90 -8.74 -2.88
N HIS A 35 -16.31 -8.78 -1.62
CA HIS A 35 -15.39 -8.55 -0.50
C HIS A 35 -14.56 -9.78 -0.11
N ASP A 36 -14.85 -10.95 -0.69
CA ASP A 36 -14.09 -12.19 -0.46
C ASP A 36 -12.62 -12.10 -0.90
N PHE A 37 -12.30 -11.09 -1.73
CA PHE A 37 -10.95 -10.84 -2.22
C PHE A 37 -10.03 -10.14 -1.22
N VAL A 38 -10.57 -9.60 -0.12
CA VAL A 38 -9.84 -8.85 0.89
C VAL A 38 -9.99 -9.50 2.27
N TRP A 39 -9.01 -9.27 3.14
CA TRP A 39 -9.02 -9.73 4.53
C TRP A 39 -9.18 -11.27 4.66
N GLY A 40 -8.67 -12.02 3.69
CA GLY A 40 -8.73 -13.48 3.65
C GLY A 40 -10.13 -14.06 3.65
N GLY A 41 -11.15 -13.29 3.23
CA GLY A 41 -12.55 -13.71 3.26
C GLY A 41 -13.10 -13.96 4.67
N ARG A 42 -12.49 -13.35 5.70
CA ARG A 42 -12.83 -13.60 7.12
C ARG A 42 -13.88 -12.62 7.68
N LEU A 43 -14.32 -11.65 6.88
CA LEU A 43 -15.31 -10.66 7.29
C LEU A 43 -16.70 -11.30 7.36
N LYS A 44 -17.30 -11.31 8.56
CA LYS A 44 -18.56 -12.01 8.81
C LYS A 44 -19.77 -11.08 8.86
N SER A 45 -19.56 -9.78 9.05
CA SER A 45 -20.63 -8.79 9.17
C SER A 45 -20.42 -7.62 8.22
N GLU A 46 -21.52 -7.02 7.77
CA GLU A 46 -21.46 -5.79 6.95
C GLU A 46 -20.84 -4.62 7.72
N ALA A 47 -21.02 -4.57 9.04
CA ALA A 47 -20.39 -3.54 9.88
C ALA A 47 -18.86 -3.68 9.91
N ASP A 48 -18.36 -4.91 10.06
CA ASP A 48 -16.91 -5.17 10.00
C ASP A 48 -16.37 -4.78 8.63
N LEU A 49 -17.03 -5.22 7.55
CA LEU A 49 -16.66 -4.84 6.18
C LEU A 49 -16.46 -3.33 6.06
N ILE A 50 -17.46 -2.53 6.45
CA ILE A 50 -17.40 -1.07 6.32
C ILE A 50 -16.23 -0.50 7.12
N ILE A 51 -16.02 -0.95 8.36
CA ILE A 51 -14.93 -0.46 9.22
C ILE A 51 -13.57 -0.78 8.60
N PHE A 52 -13.35 -2.03 8.19
CA PHE A 52 -12.09 -2.47 7.62
C PHE A 52 -11.79 -1.77 6.29
N GLU A 53 -12.79 -1.58 5.43
CA GLU A 53 -12.62 -0.85 4.17
C GLU A 53 -12.33 0.65 4.39
N ILE A 54 -12.98 1.30 5.35
CA ILE A 54 -12.68 2.70 5.71
C ILE A 54 -11.24 2.82 6.22
N ILE A 55 -10.79 1.89 7.08
CA ILE A 55 -9.41 1.87 7.58
C ILE A 55 -8.43 1.71 6.40
N SER A 56 -8.70 0.77 5.49
CA SER A 56 -7.90 0.55 4.29
C SER A 56 -7.80 1.82 3.44
N ILE A 57 -8.92 2.49 3.17
CA ILE A 57 -8.96 3.75 2.41
C ILE A 57 -8.10 4.83 3.07
N VAL A 58 -8.24 5.02 4.39
CA VAL A 58 -7.48 6.04 5.14
C VAL A 58 -5.97 5.74 5.08
N VAL A 59 -5.58 4.49 5.33
CA VAL A 59 -4.17 4.06 5.24
C VAL A 59 -3.63 4.26 3.82
N GLN A 60 -4.44 3.96 2.81
CA GLN A 60 -4.04 4.04 1.42
C GLN A 60 -3.80 5.49 0.98
N ILE A 61 -4.68 6.42 1.38
CA ILE A 61 -4.52 7.86 1.17
C ILE A 61 -3.27 8.37 1.89
N LEU A 62 -3.02 7.92 3.12
CA LEU A 62 -1.83 8.29 3.88
C LEU A 62 -0.55 7.86 3.16
N PHE A 63 -0.50 6.63 2.65
CA PHE A 63 0.65 6.10 1.91
C PHE A 63 0.90 6.88 0.62
N ILE A 64 -0.14 7.12 -0.18
CA ILE A 64 -0.04 7.94 -1.40
C ILE A 64 0.52 9.32 -1.06
N SER A 65 0.02 9.96 0.01
CA SER A 65 0.45 11.28 0.45
C SER A 65 1.93 11.31 0.85
N ILE A 66 2.39 10.34 1.64
CA ILE A 66 3.79 10.22 2.07
C ILE A 66 4.70 10.12 0.84
N ILE A 67 4.36 9.25 -0.11
CA ILE A 67 5.19 9.01 -1.30
C ILE A 67 5.14 10.20 -2.27
N ALA A 68 4.00 10.88 -2.40
CA ALA A 68 3.87 12.10 -3.21
C ALA A 68 4.74 13.24 -2.66
N ILE A 69 4.82 13.39 -1.33
CA ILE A 69 5.72 14.37 -0.71
C ILE A 69 7.18 13.94 -0.88
N LYS A 70 7.51 12.64 -0.70
CA LYS A 70 8.89 12.12 -0.92
C LYS A 70 9.35 12.35 -2.36
N ALA A 71 8.45 12.21 -3.33
CA ALA A 71 8.70 12.48 -4.76
C ALA A 71 8.81 13.98 -5.09
N GLY A 72 8.47 14.86 -4.16
CA GLY A 72 8.43 16.31 -4.38
C GLY A 72 7.27 16.78 -5.26
N TYR A 73 6.19 15.99 -5.36
CA TYR A 73 4.98 16.41 -6.08
C TYR A 73 4.15 17.39 -5.27
N VAL A 74 4.16 17.26 -3.94
CA VAL A 74 3.46 18.14 -3.00
C VAL A 74 4.44 18.60 -1.92
N PHE A 75 4.27 19.81 -1.37
CA PHE A 75 5.10 20.36 -0.29
C PHE A 75 6.62 20.27 -0.52
N LYS A 76 7.07 20.57 -1.76
CA LYS A 76 8.47 20.50 -2.19
C LYS A 76 9.45 21.00 -1.13
N GLY A 77 10.36 20.12 -0.70
CA GLY A 77 11.44 20.45 0.24
C GLY A 77 11.05 20.51 1.73
N LYS A 78 9.76 20.40 2.07
CA LYS A 78 9.27 20.38 3.46
C LYS A 78 9.16 18.96 4.00
N LEU A 79 9.09 18.81 5.33
CA LEU A 79 8.80 17.55 6.03
C LEU A 79 9.75 16.37 5.75
N LYS A 80 10.99 16.63 5.30
CA LYS A 80 11.95 15.58 4.92
C LYS A 80 12.10 14.46 5.97
N ARG A 81 12.23 14.83 7.26
CA ARG A 81 12.35 13.87 8.36
C ARG A 81 11.08 13.04 8.54
N THR A 82 9.92 13.69 8.61
CA THR A 82 8.61 13.03 8.77
C THR A 82 8.32 12.07 7.64
N VAL A 83 8.56 12.48 6.40
CA VAL A 83 8.34 11.67 5.20
C VAL A 83 9.29 10.48 5.17
N ASN A 84 10.55 10.66 5.57
CA ASN A 84 11.50 9.56 5.64
C ASN A 84 11.09 8.50 6.68
N VAL A 85 10.68 8.95 7.88
CA VAL A 85 10.12 8.06 8.91
C VAL A 85 8.86 7.36 8.40
N GLY A 86 7.94 8.10 7.77
CA GLY A 86 6.72 7.54 7.18
C GLY A 86 6.99 6.50 6.09
N THR A 87 8.04 6.70 5.28
CA THR A 87 8.46 5.72 4.26
C THR A 87 8.97 4.43 4.91
N TRP A 88 9.71 4.52 6.03
CA TRP A 88 10.12 3.35 6.81
C TRP A 88 8.95 2.63 7.49
N VAL A 89 7.98 3.37 8.03
CA VAL A 89 6.76 2.79 8.59
C VAL A 89 5.99 2.05 7.50
N MET A 90 5.82 2.65 6.33
CA MET A 90 5.18 2.01 5.17
C MET A 90 5.92 0.72 4.76
N PHE A 91 7.26 0.71 4.78
CA PHE A 91 8.04 -0.50 4.54
C PHE A 91 7.70 -1.61 5.54
N GLY A 92 7.70 -1.29 6.85
CA GLY A 92 7.33 -2.24 7.89
C GLY A 92 5.91 -2.79 7.70
N VAL A 93 4.95 -1.94 7.36
CA VAL A 93 3.57 -2.37 7.05
C VAL A 93 3.52 -3.29 5.84
N MET A 94 4.27 -3.02 4.76
CA MET A 94 4.31 -3.92 3.58
C MET A 94 4.93 -5.29 3.89
N VAL A 95 5.90 -5.35 4.79
CA VAL A 95 6.48 -6.62 5.26
C VAL A 95 5.43 -7.40 6.07
N LEU A 96 4.76 -6.75 7.02
CA LEU A 96 3.67 -7.37 7.78
C LEU A 96 2.53 -7.83 6.88
N ASN A 97 2.17 -7.04 5.86
CA ASN A 97 1.14 -7.40 4.89
C ASN A 97 1.55 -8.63 4.06
N THR A 98 2.82 -8.71 3.65
CA THR A 98 3.36 -9.90 2.97
C THR A 98 3.27 -11.15 3.83
N ILE A 99 3.59 -11.04 5.12
CA ILE A 99 3.45 -12.16 6.08
C ILE A 99 1.97 -12.55 6.21
N GLY A 100 1.06 -11.57 6.31
CA GLY A 100 -0.38 -11.80 6.35
C GLY A 100 -0.90 -12.54 5.12
N ASN A 101 -0.48 -12.12 3.92
CA ASN A 101 -0.89 -12.74 2.66
C ASN A 101 -0.35 -14.17 2.49
N LEU A 102 0.88 -14.42 2.97
CA LEU A 102 1.47 -15.77 3.02
C LEU A 102 0.75 -16.70 4.00
N ALA A 103 0.27 -16.14 5.12
CA ALA A 103 -0.47 -16.89 6.15
C ALA A 103 -1.99 -16.99 5.86
N SER A 104 -2.45 -16.41 4.75
CA SER A 104 -3.86 -16.43 4.37
C SER A 104 -4.27 -17.78 3.78
N SER A 105 -5.55 -18.10 3.94
CA SER A 105 -6.20 -19.25 3.28
C SER A 105 -6.73 -18.90 1.88
N SER A 106 -6.67 -17.62 1.48
CA SER A 106 -7.12 -17.15 0.18
C SER A 106 -6.05 -17.32 -0.90
N ALA A 107 -6.36 -18.09 -1.94
CA ALA A 107 -5.45 -18.28 -3.07
C ALA A 107 -5.10 -16.96 -3.78
N LEU A 108 -6.03 -16.00 -3.81
CA LEU A 108 -5.77 -14.68 -4.39
C LEU A 108 -4.72 -13.91 -3.58
N GLU A 109 -4.83 -13.93 -2.25
CA GLU A 109 -3.86 -13.24 -1.40
C GLU A 109 -2.47 -13.88 -1.48
N THR A 110 -2.40 -15.21 -1.47
CA THR A 110 -1.12 -15.93 -1.55
C THR A 110 -0.47 -15.84 -2.94
N LEU A 111 -1.24 -15.93 -4.04
CA LEU A 111 -0.67 -15.99 -5.39
C LEU A 111 -0.53 -14.62 -6.07
N VAL A 112 -1.38 -13.65 -5.75
CA VAL A 112 -1.40 -12.33 -6.41
C VAL A 112 -0.94 -11.23 -5.46
N MET A 113 -1.52 -11.16 -4.26
CA MET A 113 -1.18 -10.07 -3.32
C MET A 113 0.20 -10.23 -2.73
N THR A 114 0.66 -11.45 -2.47
CA THR A 114 2.00 -11.68 -1.90
C THR A 114 3.12 -11.17 -2.83
N PRO A 115 3.19 -11.54 -4.13
CA PRO A 115 4.18 -10.95 -5.02
C PRO A 115 4.06 -9.43 -5.14
N LEU A 116 2.82 -8.91 -5.13
CA LEU A 116 2.56 -7.48 -5.20
C LEU A 116 3.10 -6.73 -3.97
N THR A 117 2.89 -7.26 -2.77
CA THR A 117 3.36 -6.65 -1.51
C THR A 117 4.86 -6.79 -1.34
N ILE A 118 5.47 -7.87 -1.83
CA ILE A 118 6.93 -8.00 -1.93
C ILE A 118 7.49 -6.91 -2.86
N LEU A 119 6.91 -6.74 -4.05
CA LEU A 119 7.32 -5.69 -4.98
C LEU A 119 7.22 -4.30 -4.33
N LEU A 120 6.08 -4.00 -3.69
CA LEU A 120 5.88 -2.74 -2.97
C LEU A 120 6.90 -2.57 -1.84
N ALA A 121 7.16 -3.60 -1.03
CA ALA A 121 8.15 -3.55 0.04
C ALA A 121 9.54 -3.20 -0.51
N LEU A 122 9.97 -3.81 -1.60
CA LEU A 122 11.28 -3.53 -2.23
C LEU A 122 11.35 -2.10 -2.78
N LEU A 123 10.28 -1.61 -3.41
CA LEU A 123 10.23 -0.24 -3.94
C LEU A 123 10.24 0.80 -2.81
N VAL A 124 9.46 0.57 -1.75
CA VAL A 124 9.41 1.46 -0.59
C VAL A 124 10.75 1.44 0.15
N PHE A 125 11.38 0.28 0.32
CA PHE A 125 12.73 0.17 0.88
C PHE A 125 13.74 1.01 0.10
N ARG A 126 13.71 0.93 -1.25
CA ARG A 126 14.55 1.75 -2.13
C ARG A 126 14.33 3.25 -1.94
N LEU A 127 13.11 3.69 -1.61
CA LEU A 127 12.83 5.10 -1.28
C LEU A 127 13.26 5.47 0.14
N ALA A 128 13.15 4.55 1.09
CA ALA A 128 13.48 4.75 2.50
C ALA A 128 14.99 4.92 2.76
N ILE A 129 15.83 4.26 1.96
CA ILE A 129 17.30 4.38 2.02
C ILE A 129 17.83 5.61 1.27
N GLU A 130 17.01 6.26 0.43
CA GLU A 130 17.38 7.50 -0.26
C GLU A 130 17.18 8.68 0.69
N LYS A 131 18.25 9.42 0.98
CA LYS A 131 18.23 10.55 1.92
C LYS A 131 17.62 11.81 1.30
#